data_AF-A0A7C9FHR3-F1
#
_entry.id   AF-A0A7C9FHR3-F1
#
_cell.length_a   1.000
_cell.length_b   1.000
_cell.length_c   1.000
_cell.angle_alpha   90.00
_cell.angle_beta   90.00
_cell.angle_gamma   90.00
#
_symmetry.space_group_name_H-M   'P 1'
#
loop_
_entity.id
_entity.type
_entity.pdbx_description
1 polymer ?
#
loop_
_entity_poly.entity_id
_entity_poly.type
_entity_poly.pdbx_seq_one_letter_code
_entity_poly.pdbx_strand_id
1 'polypeptide(L)'
;FSFYWILTQALRWRLIYRRTFKERLLTRYKKDELPKVDIFVCTADPVIEPPIMVINTVLSVMAYNYPSEKLSVYLSDDGGSILTFYALYEASLFSKYWLPYCRKYDIEPRSPAAYFASMPTPNDAVHSADLRSIKILVDGRNPEEKDIEGYRLPTLVYLAREKRPQHFHNYKAGAMNALIRVSSEISDAPIILNVDCDMYSNNSQAIVDALCCFMDEKKSNSIAF
;
A
#
# COMPACT_ATOMS: atom_id res chain seq x y z
N PHE A 1 17.06 -14.40 -34.79
CA PHE A 1 17.53 -13.13 -34.18
C PHE A 1 16.99 -11.91 -34.92
N SER A 2 17.29 -11.71 -36.21
CA SER A 2 16.89 -10.50 -36.96
C SER A 2 15.38 -10.27 -37.05
N PHE A 3 14.58 -11.32 -37.26
CA PHE A 3 13.12 -11.21 -37.28
C PHE A 3 12.53 -10.72 -35.95
N TYR A 4 13.00 -11.26 -34.82
CA TYR A 4 12.61 -10.82 -33.48
C TYR A 4 13.01 -9.35 -33.22
N TRP A 5 14.21 -8.96 -33.65
CA TRP A 5 14.66 -7.57 -33.53
C TRP A 5 13.73 -6.62 -34.31
N ILE A 6 13.37 -6.94 -35.55
CA ILE A 6 12.45 -6.11 -36.35
C ILE A 6 11.08 -5.98 -35.69
N LEU A 7 10.51 -7.09 -35.20
CA LEU A 7 9.22 -7.07 -34.50
C LEU A 7 9.25 -6.20 -33.24
N THR A 8 10.35 -6.23 -32.48
CA THR A 8 10.48 -5.41 -31.26
C THR A 8 10.75 -3.93 -31.54
N GLN A 9 11.38 -3.57 -32.67
CA GLN A 9 11.57 -2.17 -33.06
C GLN A 9 10.26 -1.47 -33.40
N ALA A 10 9.30 -2.16 -34.03
CA ALA A 10 8.01 -1.59 -34.39
C ALA A 10 7.25 -1.04 -33.15
N LEU A 11 7.38 -1.70 -32.00
CA LEU A 11 6.75 -1.27 -30.74
C LEU A 11 7.37 0.01 -30.14
N ARG A 12 8.58 0.39 -30.55
CA ARG A 12 9.31 1.57 -30.04
C ARG A 12 9.21 2.80 -30.93
N TRP A 13 8.50 2.69 -32.06
CA TRP A 13 8.51 3.71 -33.11
C TRP A 13 7.87 5.04 -32.68
N ARG A 14 6.85 5.00 -31.83
CA ARG A 14 6.14 6.18 -31.35
C ARG A 14 6.22 6.27 -29.83
N LEU A 15 7.30 6.87 -29.35
CA LEU A 15 7.45 7.16 -27.94
C LEU A 15 6.44 8.25 -27.51
N ILE A 16 5.68 7.96 -26.46
CA ILE A 16 4.68 8.88 -25.91
C ILE A 16 5.14 9.29 -24.52
N TYR A 17 5.29 10.59 -24.30
CA TYR A 17 5.57 11.16 -22.99
C TYR A 17 4.27 11.65 -22.35
N ARG A 18 4.11 11.36 -21.06
CA ARG A 18 2.96 11.82 -20.25
C ARG A 18 3.47 12.60 -19.05
N ARG A 19 2.73 13.64 -18.67
CA ARG A 19 3.03 14.48 -17.50
C ARG A 19 1.75 14.66 -16.71
N THR A 20 1.84 14.48 -15.40
CA THR A 20 0.76 14.67 -14.44
C THR A 20 0.78 16.11 -13.90
N PHE A 21 -0.40 16.64 -13.56
CA PHE A 21 -0.56 18.00 -13.04
C PHE A 21 -1.39 17.99 -11.75
N LYS A 22 -0.74 17.57 -10.66
CA LYS A 22 -1.36 17.35 -9.34
C LYS A 22 -2.08 18.57 -8.79
N GLU A 23 -1.46 19.75 -8.90
CA GLU A 23 -2.06 21.01 -8.44
C GLU A 23 -3.42 21.29 -9.08
N ARG A 24 -3.57 20.99 -10.38
CA ARG A 24 -4.84 21.20 -11.09
C ARG A 24 -5.91 20.22 -10.62
N LEU A 25 -5.52 18.97 -10.34
CA LEU A 25 -6.42 17.97 -9.80
C LEU A 25 -6.92 18.38 -8.41
N LEU A 26 -6.02 18.78 -7.51
CA LEU A 26 -6.33 19.18 -6.15
C LEU A 26 -7.08 20.52 -6.05
N THR A 27 -6.86 21.43 -7.02
CA THR A 27 -7.64 22.67 -7.13
C THR A 27 -9.07 22.38 -7.59
N ARG A 28 -9.22 21.40 -8.50
CA ARG A 28 -10.52 21.07 -9.10
C ARG A 28 -11.38 20.21 -8.19
N TYR A 29 -10.80 19.16 -7.63
CA TYR A 29 -11.48 18.25 -6.72
C TYR A 29 -11.01 18.55 -5.31
N LYS A 30 -11.95 18.93 -4.44
CA LYS A 30 -11.65 19.06 -3.02
C LYS A 30 -11.28 17.70 -2.45
N LYS A 31 -10.59 17.67 -1.30
CA LYS A 31 -10.22 16.42 -0.62
C LYS A 31 -11.42 15.48 -0.44
N ASP A 32 -12.61 16.03 -0.20
CA ASP A 32 -13.86 15.28 -0.02
C ASP A 32 -14.45 14.69 -1.31
N GLU A 33 -14.00 15.11 -2.49
CA GLU A 33 -14.45 14.61 -3.80
C GLU A 33 -13.51 13.55 -4.40
N LEU A 34 -12.33 13.38 -3.82
CA LEU A 34 -11.39 12.34 -4.25
C LEU A 34 -11.96 10.92 -4.03
N PRO A 35 -11.70 9.94 -4.91
CA PRO A 35 -12.21 8.58 -4.73
C PRO A 35 -11.55 7.87 -3.54
N LYS A 36 -12.19 6.82 -3.03
CA LYS A 36 -11.50 5.89 -2.13
C LYS A 36 -10.46 5.08 -2.91
N VAL A 37 -9.36 4.73 -2.25
CA VAL A 37 -8.28 3.93 -2.82
C VAL A 37 -7.95 2.80 -1.84
N ASP A 38 -8.04 1.58 -2.35
CA ASP A 38 -7.60 0.39 -1.64
C ASP A 38 -6.22 -0.03 -2.11
N ILE A 39 -5.32 -0.31 -1.17
CA ILE A 39 -3.97 -0.78 -1.46
C ILE A 39 -3.86 -2.23 -1.04
N PHE A 40 -3.51 -3.10 -1.97
CA PHE A 40 -3.31 -4.52 -1.71
C PHE A 40 -1.83 -4.85 -1.66
N VAL A 41 -1.42 -5.45 -0.55
CA VAL A 41 -0.09 -6.02 -0.35
C VAL A 41 -0.26 -7.51 -0.12
N CYS A 42 0.47 -8.34 -0.86
CA CYS A 42 0.41 -9.79 -0.71
C CYS A 42 1.78 -10.32 -0.27
N THR A 43 1.80 -11.18 0.74
CA THR A 43 2.98 -11.94 1.14
C THR A 43 2.67 -13.43 1.16
N ALA A 44 3.64 -14.26 0.79
CA ALA A 44 3.46 -15.69 0.62
C ALA A 44 4.16 -16.53 1.68
N ASP A 45 5.36 -16.15 2.12
CA ASP A 45 6.18 -16.95 3.04
C ASP A 45 7.04 -16.04 3.93
N PRO A 46 6.91 -16.10 5.26
CA PRO A 46 7.66 -15.24 6.20
C PRO A 46 9.17 -15.51 6.24
N VAL A 47 9.65 -16.64 5.72
CA VAL A 47 11.08 -16.98 5.67
C VAL A 47 11.73 -16.36 4.44
N ILE A 48 11.05 -16.43 3.29
CA ILE A 48 11.53 -15.84 2.03
C ILE A 48 11.26 -14.32 2.00
N GLU A 49 10.12 -13.90 2.53
CA GLU A 49 9.67 -12.52 2.63
C GLU A 49 9.56 -12.13 4.12
N PRO A 50 10.65 -11.69 4.75
CA PRO A 50 10.67 -11.43 6.19
C PRO A 50 9.59 -10.42 6.60
N PRO A 51 8.87 -10.64 7.72
CA PRO A 51 7.80 -9.75 8.17
C PRO A 51 8.22 -8.28 8.22
N ILE A 52 9.45 -7.99 8.64
CA ILE A 52 9.98 -6.62 8.71
C ILE A 52 10.01 -5.91 7.34
N MET A 53 10.31 -6.63 6.26
CA MET A 53 10.29 -6.08 4.90
C MET A 53 8.86 -5.73 4.51
N VAL A 54 7.92 -6.66 4.74
CA VAL A 54 6.49 -6.47 4.47
C VAL A 54 5.95 -5.26 5.25
N ILE A 55 6.32 -5.12 6.53
CA ILE A 55 5.91 -3.99 7.38
C ILE A 55 6.43 -2.66 6.86
N ASN A 56 7.68 -2.61 6.39
CA ASN A 56 8.23 -1.38 5.81
C ASN A 56 7.44 -0.93 4.57
N THR A 57 7.02 -1.88 3.75
CA THR A 57 6.11 -1.63 2.62
C THR A 57 4.76 -1.11 3.10
N VAL A 58 4.13 -1.80 4.06
CA VAL A 58 2.82 -1.40 4.62
C VAL A 58 2.88 0.01 5.22
N LEU A 59 3.87 0.31 6.07
CA LEU A 59 4.04 1.65 6.67
C LEU A 59 4.28 2.72 5.61
N SER A 60 5.05 2.38 4.57
CA SER A 60 5.30 3.30 3.45
C SER A 60 4.03 3.65 2.69
N VAL A 61 3.15 2.68 2.44
CA VAL A 61 1.88 2.93 1.73
C VAL A 61 0.81 3.56 2.64
N MET A 62 0.82 3.28 3.94
CA MET A 62 -0.04 3.99 4.90
C MET A 62 0.31 5.48 5.01
N ALA A 63 1.57 5.85 4.75
CA ALA A 63 2.06 7.22 4.81
C ALA A 63 1.95 7.98 3.47
N TYR A 64 1.10 7.54 2.53
CA TYR A 64 0.79 8.33 1.33
C TYR A 64 0.14 9.67 1.71
N ASN A 65 0.44 10.72 0.94
CA ASN A 65 -0.17 12.04 1.12
C ASN A 65 -1.58 12.06 0.48
N TYR A 66 -2.49 11.33 1.11
CA TYR A 66 -3.88 11.17 0.72
C TYR A 66 -4.78 11.24 1.96
N PRO A 67 -6.07 11.62 1.84
CA PRO A 67 -6.96 11.63 3.00
C PRO A 67 -7.07 10.23 3.62
N SER A 68 -6.73 10.10 4.91
CA SER A 68 -6.66 8.81 5.61
C SER A 68 -7.98 8.05 5.57
N GLU A 69 -9.11 8.75 5.68
CA GLU A 69 -10.46 8.19 5.63
C GLU A 69 -10.84 7.60 4.26
N LYS A 70 -10.07 7.91 3.22
CA LYS A 70 -10.24 7.40 1.85
C LYS A 70 -9.20 6.37 1.46
N LEU A 71 -8.25 6.10 2.34
CA LEU A 71 -7.18 5.16 2.13
C LEU A 71 -7.42 3.92 2.99
N SER A 72 -7.43 2.75 2.38
CA SER A 72 -7.48 1.48 3.09
C SER A 72 -6.38 0.56 2.59
N VAL A 73 -5.62 -0.01 3.52
CA VAL A 73 -4.48 -0.89 3.21
C VAL A 73 -4.83 -2.30 3.66
N TYR A 74 -4.67 -3.25 2.76
CA TYR A 74 -4.95 -4.66 2.99
C TYR A 74 -3.68 -5.47 2.84
N LEU A 75 -3.29 -6.19 3.88
CA LEU A 75 -2.24 -7.19 3.82
C LEU A 75 -2.88 -8.57 3.72
N SER A 76 -2.69 -9.25 2.59
CA SER A 76 -2.99 -10.68 2.45
C SER A 76 -1.76 -11.50 2.79
N ASP A 77 -1.84 -12.28 3.86
CA ASP A 77 -0.84 -13.27 4.23
C ASP A 77 -1.29 -14.65 3.76
N ASP A 78 -0.67 -15.11 2.67
CA ASP A 78 -0.90 -16.41 2.10
C ASP A 78 -0.16 -17.54 2.86
N GLY A 79 0.88 -17.19 3.62
CA GLY A 79 1.59 -18.11 4.50
C GLY A 79 0.86 -18.34 5.82
N GLY A 80 -0.04 -17.42 6.20
CA GLY A 80 -0.80 -17.48 7.45
C GLY A 80 0.12 -17.49 8.68
N SER A 81 1.22 -16.75 8.61
CA SER A 81 2.27 -16.75 9.62
C SER A 81 1.88 -15.85 10.79
N ILE A 82 1.97 -16.42 12.00
CA ILE A 82 1.76 -15.65 13.22
C ILE A 82 2.79 -14.53 13.37
N LEU A 83 4.00 -14.69 12.81
CA LEU A 83 5.05 -13.67 12.85
C LEU A 83 4.69 -12.46 11.99
N THR A 84 4.15 -12.70 10.79
CA THR A 84 3.68 -11.63 9.89
C THR A 84 2.53 -10.86 10.53
N PHE A 85 1.59 -11.58 11.13
CA PHE A 85 0.50 -10.97 11.88
C PHE A 85 1.01 -10.10 13.04
N TYR A 86 1.90 -10.63 13.88
CA TYR A 86 2.42 -9.90 15.03
C TYR A 86 3.24 -8.68 14.62
N ALA A 87 4.08 -8.82 13.59
CA ALA A 87 4.82 -7.69 13.03
C ALA A 87 3.88 -6.58 12.56
N LEU A 88 2.75 -6.94 11.93
CA LEU A 88 1.75 -5.97 11.50
C LEU A 88 1.04 -5.30 12.68
N TYR A 89 0.85 -6.02 13.79
CA TYR A 89 0.30 -5.46 15.02
C TYR A 89 1.22 -4.44 15.67
N GLU A 90 2.49 -4.76 15.82
CA GLU A 90 3.46 -3.78 16.33
C GLU A 90 3.60 -2.60 15.36
N ALA A 91 3.53 -2.87 14.04
CA ALA A 91 3.51 -1.82 13.03
C ALA A 91 2.32 -0.88 13.17
N SER A 92 1.13 -1.39 13.50
CA SER A 92 -0.05 -0.54 13.67
C SER A 92 0.09 0.41 14.86
N LEU A 93 0.73 -0.03 15.95
CA LEU A 93 1.07 0.83 17.08
C LEU A 93 2.13 1.87 16.69
N PHE A 94 3.19 1.43 16.00
CA PHE A 94 4.24 2.32 15.52
C PHE A 94 3.72 3.37 14.52
N SER A 95 2.73 3.01 13.69
CA SER A 95 2.11 3.87 12.69
C SER A 95 1.55 5.17 13.31
N LYS A 96 1.06 5.10 14.56
CA LYS A 96 0.53 6.25 15.31
C LYS A 96 1.56 7.35 15.55
N TYR A 97 2.84 7.00 15.53
CA TYR A 97 3.97 7.94 15.68
C TYR A 97 4.60 8.26 14.34
N TRP A 98 4.76 7.26 13.48
CA TRP A 98 5.44 7.39 12.19
C TRP A 98 4.69 8.24 11.17
N LEU A 99 3.36 8.06 11.04
CA LEU A 99 2.56 8.78 10.04
C LEU A 99 2.51 10.30 10.31
N PRO A 100 2.28 10.77 11.55
CA PRO A 100 2.42 12.19 11.88
C PRO A 100 3.81 12.72 11.60
N TYR A 101 4.85 11.98 12.00
CA TYR A 101 6.24 12.35 11.75
C TYR A 101 6.50 12.55 10.25
N CYS A 102 6.07 11.59 9.43
CA CYS A 102 6.16 11.69 7.98
C CYS A 102 5.50 12.97 7.46
N ARG A 103 4.24 13.20 7.80
CA ARG A 103 3.48 14.36 7.29
C ARG A 103 4.06 15.69 7.75
N LYS A 104 4.52 15.77 9.00
CA LYS A 104 5.04 17.00 9.62
C LYS A 104 6.37 17.44 9.03
N TYR A 105 7.26 16.49 8.75
CA TYR A 105 8.61 16.77 8.25
C TYR A 105 8.76 16.53 6.75
N ASP A 106 7.69 16.14 6.07
CA ASP A 106 7.63 15.82 4.64
C ASP A 106 8.78 14.89 4.17
N ILE A 107 9.09 13.86 4.96
CA ILE A 107 10.23 12.98 4.69
C ILE A 107 9.99 12.08 3.48
N GLU A 108 11.02 11.84 2.67
CA GLU A 108 11.03 10.80 1.63
C GLU A 108 12.36 10.02 1.67
N PRO A 109 12.37 8.70 1.47
CA PRO A 109 11.21 7.81 1.25
C PRO A 109 10.40 7.58 2.54
N ARG A 110 9.13 7.16 2.40
CA ARG A 110 8.22 6.95 3.55
C ARG A 110 8.44 5.62 4.29
N SER A 111 9.23 4.72 3.72
CA SER A 111 9.64 3.48 4.36
C SER A 111 10.66 3.77 5.46
N PRO A 112 10.41 3.37 6.73
CA PRO A 112 11.34 3.60 7.83
C PRO A 112 12.73 3.03 7.55
N ALA A 113 12.82 1.77 7.15
CA ALA A 113 14.11 1.14 6.87
C ALA A 113 14.89 1.85 5.76
N ALA A 114 14.22 2.23 4.67
CA ALA A 114 14.88 2.96 3.58
C ALA A 114 15.31 4.37 4.00
N TYR A 115 14.49 5.06 4.78
CA TYR A 115 14.79 6.39 5.31
C TYR A 115 16.02 6.35 6.23
N PHE A 116 16.02 5.48 7.24
CA PHE A 116 17.13 5.37 8.19
C PHE A 116 18.40 4.80 7.56
N ALA A 117 18.30 3.91 6.57
CA ALA A 117 19.47 3.44 5.82
C ALA A 117 20.13 4.55 4.98
N SER A 118 19.38 5.59 4.61
CA SER A 118 19.90 6.76 3.88
C SER A 118 20.54 7.83 4.78
N MET A 119 20.40 7.70 6.10
CA MET A 119 20.99 8.60 7.08
C MET A 119 22.39 8.11 7.51
N PRO A 120 23.38 9.01 7.71
CA PRO A 120 24.63 8.65 8.36
C PRO A 120 24.37 8.29 9.83
N THR A 121 24.78 7.10 10.26
CA THR A 121 24.43 6.48 11.56
C THR A 121 25.08 7.15 12.78
N PRO A 122 24.37 7.16 13.92
CA PRO A 122 24.96 6.73 15.19
C PRO A 122 24.49 5.31 15.57
N ASN A 123 25.34 4.63 16.35
CA ASN A 123 25.27 3.24 16.76
C ASN A 123 24.09 2.85 17.67
N ASP A 124 23.71 1.58 17.51
CA ASP A 124 23.04 0.65 18.44
C ASP A 124 21.59 0.95 18.85
N ALA A 125 20.69 0.01 19.14
CA ALA A 125 20.51 -1.42 18.88
C ALA A 125 19.10 -1.76 19.45
N VAL A 126 18.69 -3.02 19.31
CA VAL A 126 17.81 -3.80 20.21
C VAL A 126 16.40 -4.14 19.72
N HIS A 127 16.19 -5.46 19.77
CA HIS A 127 15.04 -6.33 19.57
C HIS A 127 13.73 -6.00 20.30
N SER A 128 12.62 -6.54 19.76
CA SER A 128 11.53 -7.12 20.56
C SER A 128 10.71 -8.15 19.76
N ALA A 129 10.33 -9.24 20.44
CA ALA A 129 9.19 -10.12 20.18
C ALA A 129 8.39 -10.14 21.51
N ASP A 130 7.09 -10.38 21.63
CA ASP A 130 6.21 -11.39 21.03
C ASP A 130 4.78 -11.06 21.53
N LEU A 131 3.67 -11.29 20.77
CA LEU A 131 2.29 -11.44 21.30
C LEU A 131 1.27 -11.80 20.19
N ARG A 132 0.15 -12.45 20.57
CA ARG A 132 -0.68 -13.30 19.68
C ARG A 132 -2.04 -12.70 19.30
N SER A 133 -2.55 -13.21 18.16
CA SER A 133 -3.96 -13.38 17.71
C SER A 133 -4.71 -12.23 17.00
N ILE A 134 -5.43 -12.65 15.94
CA ILE A 134 -6.02 -11.91 14.80
C ILE A 134 -6.97 -10.76 15.19
N LYS A 135 -6.85 -9.60 14.52
CA LYS A 135 -7.69 -8.41 14.71
C LYS A 135 -7.69 -7.49 13.48
N ILE A 136 -8.73 -6.68 13.31
CA ILE A 136 -8.62 -5.42 12.58
C ILE A 136 -7.64 -4.56 13.39
N LEU A 137 -6.50 -4.21 12.79
CA LEU A 137 -5.38 -3.64 13.52
C LEU A 137 -5.46 -2.12 13.63
N VAL A 138 -6.06 -1.50 12.61
CA VAL A 138 -6.50 -0.12 12.63
C VAL A 138 -7.82 -0.04 11.87
N ASP A 139 -8.91 0.26 12.57
CA ASP A 139 -10.16 0.64 11.92
C ASP A 139 -10.23 2.17 11.77
N GLY A 140 -9.79 2.67 10.62
CA GLY A 140 -9.91 4.09 10.26
C GLY A 140 -11.35 4.63 10.22
N ARG A 141 -12.38 3.77 10.34
CA ARG A 141 -13.78 4.19 10.50
C ARG A 141 -14.13 4.51 11.93
N ASN A 142 -13.41 3.93 12.89
CA ASN A 142 -13.63 4.18 14.30
C ASN A 142 -13.08 5.58 14.65
N PRO A 143 -13.93 6.53 15.08
CA PRO A 143 -13.48 7.88 15.41
C PRO A 143 -12.50 7.95 16.59
N GLU A 144 -12.36 6.87 17.36
CA GLU A 144 -11.43 6.75 18.50
C GLU A 144 -10.01 6.34 18.08
N GLU A 145 -9.82 5.79 16.88
CA GLU A 145 -8.49 5.41 16.39
C GLU A 145 -7.80 6.55 15.66
N LYS A 146 -7.18 7.39 16.48
CA LYS A 146 -6.39 8.54 16.06
C LYS A 146 -4.90 8.33 16.35
N ASP A 147 -4.09 9.04 15.60
CA ASP A 147 -2.69 9.22 15.92
C ASP A 147 -2.49 10.15 17.12
N ILE A 148 -1.23 10.33 17.54
CA ILE A 148 -0.86 11.19 18.67
C ILE A 148 -1.21 12.67 18.47
N GLU A 149 -1.45 13.11 17.23
CA GLU A 149 -1.84 14.48 16.89
C GLU A 149 -3.37 14.62 16.69
N GLY A 150 -4.12 13.53 16.87
CA GLY A 150 -5.58 13.51 16.79
C GLY A 150 -6.16 13.29 15.38
N TYR A 151 -5.34 13.02 14.36
CA TYR A 151 -5.83 12.68 13.02
C TYR A 151 -6.17 11.20 12.90
N ARG A 152 -7.12 10.89 12.02
CA ARG A 152 -7.48 9.50 11.72
C ARG A 152 -6.36 8.80 10.95
N LEU A 153 -6.18 7.53 11.27
CA LEU A 153 -5.27 6.64 10.56
C LEU A 153 -6.00 5.93 9.41
N PRO A 154 -5.31 5.58 8.32
CA PRO A 154 -5.88 4.72 7.28
C PRO A 154 -6.34 3.37 7.86
N THR A 155 -7.42 2.81 7.32
CA THR A 155 -7.86 1.47 7.71
C THR A 155 -6.80 0.45 7.32
N LEU A 156 -6.36 -0.39 8.25
CA LEU A 156 -5.40 -1.46 8.04
C LEU A 156 -6.06 -2.82 8.30
N VAL A 157 -6.20 -3.61 7.23
CA VAL A 157 -6.87 -4.91 7.25
C VAL A 157 -5.84 -6.01 7.04
N TYR A 158 -5.80 -6.98 7.95
CA TYR A 158 -5.07 -8.22 7.78
C TYR A 158 -6.03 -9.31 7.29
N LEU A 159 -5.66 -10.02 6.22
CA LEU A 159 -6.42 -11.14 5.69
C LEU A 159 -5.51 -12.37 5.58
N ALA A 160 -5.91 -13.46 6.21
CA ALA A 160 -5.38 -14.80 5.95
C ALA A 160 -6.51 -15.68 5.41
N ARG A 161 -6.27 -16.35 4.28
CA ARG A 161 -7.29 -17.18 3.64
C ARG A 161 -7.35 -18.57 4.29
N GLU A 162 -8.54 -19.13 4.40
CA GLU A 162 -8.69 -20.56 4.68
C GLU A 162 -8.13 -21.36 3.49
N LYS A 163 -7.18 -22.26 3.77
CA LYS A 163 -6.61 -23.20 2.79
C LYS A 163 -6.89 -24.63 3.26
N ARG A 164 -7.30 -25.50 2.33
CA ARG A 164 -7.54 -26.93 2.57
C ARG A 164 -6.62 -27.77 1.69
N PRO A 165 -6.02 -28.87 2.18
CA PRO A 165 -5.08 -29.67 1.40
C PRO A 165 -5.61 -30.18 0.06
N GLN A 166 -6.92 -30.40 -0.04
CA GLN A 166 -7.59 -30.95 -1.23
C GLN A 166 -8.05 -29.87 -2.23
N HIS A 167 -7.86 -28.59 -1.92
CA HIS A 167 -8.39 -27.48 -2.73
C HIS A 167 -7.23 -26.62 -3.26
N PHE A 168 -7.13 -26.52 -4.59
CA PHE A 168 -6.18 -25.62 -5.24
C PHE A 168 -6.52 -24.16 -4.89
N HIS A 169 -5.52 -23.41 -4.40
CA HIS A 169 -5.72 -22.08 -3.84
C HIS A 169 -5.20 -20.92 -4.73
N ASN A 170 -4.69 -21.23 -5.92
CA ASN A 170 -4.31 -20.27 -6.97
C ASN A 170 -3.31 -19.16 -6.55
N TYR A 171 -2.48 -19.41 -5.53
CA TYR A 171 -1.42 -18.51 -5.03
C TYR A 171 -1.86 -17.03 -5.02
N LYS A 172 -1.06 -16.14 -5.64
CA LYS A 172 -1.28 -14.69 -5.73
C LYS A 172 -2.60 -14.32 -6.41
N ALA A 173 -3.02 -15.04 -7.46
CA ALA A 173 -4.30 -14.79 -8.11
C ALA A 173 -5.48 -15.08 -7.16
N GLY A 174 -5.41 -16.16 -6.40
CA GLY A 174 -6.41 -16.49 -5.39
C GLY A 174 -6.43 -15.49 -4.22
N ALA A 175 -5.26 -14.99 -3.82
CA ALA A 175 -5.11 -13.97 -2.79
C ALA A 175 -5.76 -12.65 -3.21
N MET A 176 -5.39 -12.14 -4.40
CA MET A 176 -5.95 -10.89 -4.94
C MET A 176 -7.46 -10.99 -5.16
N ASN A 177 -7.97 -12.09 -5.69
CA ASN A 177 -9.41 -12.28 -5.86
C ASN A 177 -10.18 -12.33 -4.54
N ALA A 178 -9.56 -12.85 -3.46
CA ALA A 178 -10.15 -12.80 -2.13
C ALA A 178 -10.15 -11.38 -1.57
N LEU A 179 -9.04 -10.65 -1.74
CA LEU A 179 -8.93 -9.25 -1.34
C LEU A 179 -10.00 -8.38 -2.02
N ILE A 180 -10.24 -8.54 -3.33
CA ILE A 180 -11.29 -7.80 -4.05
C ILE A 180 -12.67 -8.02 -3.40
N ARG A 181 -13.01 -9.26 -3.03
CA ARG A 181 -14.30 -9.58 -2.38
C ARG A 181 -14.39 -9.04 -0.96
N VAL A 182 -13.29 -9.03 -0.22
CA VAL A 182 -13.26 -8.49 1.14
C VAL A 182 -13.31 -6.96 1.11
N SER A 183 -12.59 -6.34 0.19
CA SER A 183 -12.58 -4.91 -0.07
C SER A 183 -13.97 -4.37 -0.43
N SER A 184 -14.73 -5.08 -1.27
CA SER A 184 -16.09 -4.66 -1.65
C SER A 184 -17.06 -4.60 -0.47
N GLU A 185 -16.88 -5.45 0.54
CA GLU A 185 -17.70 -5.44 1.76
C GLU A 185 -17.20 -4.42 2.78
N ILE A 186 -15.88 -4.20 2.82
CA ILE A 186 -15.27 -3.26 3.73
C ILE A 186 -15.36 -1.85 3.13
N SER A 187 -14.44 -1.41 2.29
CA SER A 187 -14.31 -0.01 1.84
C SER A 187 -15.06 0.34 0.57
N ASP A 188 -15.31 -0.64 -0.30
CA ASP A 188 -15.90 -0.51 -1.64
C ASP A 188 -15.22 0.61 -2.44
N ALA A 189 -13.89 0.52 -2.57
CA ALA A 189 -13.11 1.52 -3.27
C ALA A 189 -13.14 1.31 -4.79
N PRO A 190 -13.37 2.35 -5.60
CA PRO A 190 -13.38 2.24 -7.07
C PRO A 190 -11.97 2.06 -7.67
N ILE A 191 -10.91 2.30 -6.90
CA ILE A 191 -9.52 2.23 -7.36
C ILE A 191 -8.75 1.32 -6.42
N ILE A 192 -8.08 0.33 -7.02
CA ILE A 192 -7.23 -0.62 -6.31
C ILE A 192 -5.79 -0.45 -6.79
N LEU A 193 -4.87 -0.27 -5.85
CA LEU A 193 -3.44 -0.22 -6.08
C LEU A 193 -2.81 -1.52 -5.56
N ASN A 194 -2.33 -2.37 -6.48
CA ASN A 194 -1.61 -3.58 -6.12
C ASN A 194 -0.11 -3.28 -5.95
N VAL A 195 0.46 -3.66 -4.80
CA VAL A 195 1.87 -3.43 -4.44
C VAL A 195 2.47 -4.73 -3.94
N ASP A 196 3.67 -5.06 -4.42
CA ASP A 196 4.40 -6.24 -3.96
C ASP A 196 5.05 -5.98 -2.61
N CYS A 197 5.23 -7.02 -1.80
CA CYS A 197 5.65 -6.88 -0.40
C CYS A 197 7.10 -6.37 -0.21
N ASP A 198 7.91 -6.43 -1.26
CA ASP A 198 9.28 -5.92 -1.35
C ASP A 198 9.37 -4.52 -2.00
N MET A 199 8.23 -3.91 -2.36
CA MET A 199 8.15 -2.58 -2.95
C MET A 199 7.63 -1.55 -1.96
N TYR A 200 8.39 -0.48 -1.75
CA TYR A 200 7.92 0.67 -0.97
C TYR A 200 7.74 1.92 -1.85
N SER A 201 6.94 2.86 -1.37
CA SER A 201 6.71 4.12 -2.06
C SER A 201 7.89 5.08 -1.86
N ASN A 202 8.49 5.50 -2.97
CA ASN A 202 9.52 6.53 -2.97
C ASN A 202 8.95 7.96 -3.01
N ASN A 203 7.71 8.13 -3.47
CA ASN A 203 7.05 9.42 -3.65
C ASN A 203 5.66 9.35 -3.04
N SER A 204 5.44 10.19 -2.03
CA SER A 204 4.18 10.22 -1.27
C SER A 204 2.97 10.71 -2.05
N GLN A 205 3.16 11.22 -3.28
CA GLN A 205 2.10 11.71 -4.15
C GLN A 205 1.74 10.75 -5.29
N ALA A 206 2.28 9.52 -5.30
CA ALA A 206 2.06 8.56 -6.40
C ALA A 206 0.56 8.26 -6.67
N ILE A 207 -0.26 8.20 -5.62
CA ILE A 207 -1.72 8.05 -5.76
C ILE A 207 -2.31 9.23 -6.54
N VAL A 208 -1.97 10.46 -6.17
CA VAL A 208 -2.47 11.68 -6.82
C VAL A 208 -2.01 11.74 -8.29
N ASP A 209 -0.78 11.30 -8.56
CA ASP A 209 -0.26 11.17 -9.93
C ASP A 209 -1.08 10.16 -10.76
N ALA A 210 -1.41 9.00 -10.20
CA ALA A 210 -2.26 8.02 -10.86
C ALA A 210 -3.68 8.57 -11.10
N LEU A 211 -4.26 9.24 -10.10
CA LEU A 211 -5.59 9.87 -10.20
C LEU A 211 -5.64 10.96 -11.26
N CYS A 212 -4.54 11.67 -11.54
CA CYS A 212 -4.50 12.62 -12.66
C CYS A 212 -4.83 11.95 -14.00
N CYS A 213 -4.53 10.65 -14.16
CA CYS A 213 -4.87 9.89 -15.36
C CYS A 213 -6.31 9.35 -15.28
N PHE A 214 -6.69 8.77 -14.14
CA PHE A 214 -8.01 8.15 -13.96
C PHE A 214 -9.16 9.13 -13.76
N MET A 215 -8.90 10.40 -13.42
CA MET A 215 -9.94 11.44 -13.24
C MET A 215 -9.93 12.48 -14.38
N ASP A 216 -9.19 12.22 -15.48
CA ASP A 216 -9.23 13.05 -16.68
C ASP A 216 -10.56 12.88 -17.41
N GLU A 217 -11.36 13.94 -17.52
CA GLU A 217 -12.69 13.94 -18.16
C GLU A 217 -12.70 13.36 -19.58
N LYS A 218 -11.59 13.51 -20.32
CA LYS A 218 -11.54 13.11 -21.73
C LYS A 218 -11.02 11.69 -21.92
N LYS A 219 -10.14 11.23 -21.03
CA LYS A 219 -9.36 9.99 -21.22
C LYS A 219 -9.65 8.91 -20.19
N SER A 220 -10.19 9.27 -19.03
CA SER A 220 -10.46 8.35 -17.91
C SER A 220 -11.17 7.07 -18.37
N ASN A 221 -12.27 7.21 -19.11
CA ASN A 221 -13.10 6.08 -19.57
C ASN A 221 -12.38 5.08 -20.49
N SER A 222 -11.20 5.42 -21.00
CA SER A 222 -10.40 4.58 -21.90
C SER A 222 -9.17 3.96 -21.23
N ILE A 223 -8.96 4.22 -19.94
CA ILE A 223 -7.79 3.77 -19.20
C ILE A 223 -8.18 2.62 -18.27
N ALA A 224 -7.50 1.49 -18.42
CA ALA A 224 -7.57 0.33 -17.54
C ALA A 224 -6.16 -0.22 -17.32
N PHE A 225 -5.98 -1.03 -16.27
CA PHE A 225 -4.71 -1.67 -15.92
C PHE A 225 -4.94 -3.10 -15.44
#